data_AF-A0AAD7ZBV3-F1
#
_entry.id   AF-A0AAD7ZBV3-F1
#
_cell.length_a   1.000
_cell.length_b   1.000
_cell.length_c   1.000
_cell.angle_alpha   90.00
_cell.angle_beta   90.00
_cell.angle_gamma   90.00
#
_symmetry.space_group_name_H-M   'P 1'
#
loop_
_entity.id
_entity.type
_entity.pdbx_description
1 polymer ?
#
loop_
_entity_poly.entity_id
_entity_poly.type
_entity_poly.pdbx_seq_one_letter_code
_entity_poly.pdbx_strand_id
1 'polypeptide(L)'
;KFFSSDEDEIDETGQEYLEQLQEKVTKAAGDSQFNTKAYIQHEDDTDDSDDDYEANEETALESYTTPLDEENCNVDEYIVSKKFCRSYIQASDPGWYQILTANLTTEQQKALQEVMVLADQRKAAAESKRIEQSGGYVFNQQTVPTSFNFGGTPLGR
;
A
#
# COMPACT_ATOMS: atom_id res chain seq x y z
N LYS A 1 21.97 -31.47 45.52
CA LYS A 1 22.26 -30.02 45.50
C LYS A 1 22.41 -29.67 44.03
N PHE A 2 21.34 -29.63 43.23
CA PHE A 2 20.28 -28.62 43.24
C PHE A 2 20.88 -27.20 43.25
N PHE A 3 21.55 -26.85 42.16
CA PHE A 3 21.27 -25.59 41.47
C PHE A 3 20.09 -25.99 40.57
N SER A 4 18.80 -25.79 40.90
CA SER A 4 18.12 -24.48 40.93
C SER A 4 18.87 -23.47 40.07
N SER A 5 18.97 -23.78 38.78
CA SER A 5 19.15 -22.75 37.76
C SER A 5 17.84 -21.99 37.75
N ASP A 6 17.89 -20.81 38.34
CA ASP A 6 16.81 -19.82 38.45
C ASP A 6 16.60 -19.12 37.08
N GLU A 7 16.75 -19.87 35.98
CA GLU A 7 16.69 -19.38 34.60
C GLU A 7 15.75 -20.21 33.71
N ASP A 8 14.87 -21.01 34.33
CA ASP A 8 13.67 -21.54 33.67
C ASP A 8 12.40 -20.76 34.10
N GLU A 9 12.56 -19.58 34.75
CA GLU A 9 11.46 -18.62 34.79
C GLU A 9 11.35 -18.02 33.39
N ILE A 10 10.40 -18.54 32.61
CA ILE A 10 9.77 -17.77 31.53
C ILE A 10 9.54 -16.39 32.13
N ASP A 11 10.22 -15.36 31.61
CA ASP A 11 10.07 -13.99 32.10
C ASP A 11 8.63 -13.54 31.83
N GLU A 12 7.75 -13.87 32.77
CA GLU A 12 6.34 -13.52 32.78
C GLU A 12 6.22 -11.99 32.65
N THR A 13 7.19 -11.25 33.18
CA THR A 13 7.34 -9.79 33.01
C THR A 13 7.59 -9.37 31.56
N GLY A 14 8.37 -10.13 30.81
CA GLY A 14 8.69 -9.88 29.40
C GLY A 14 7.48 -10.14 28.50
N GLN A 15 6.74 -11.21 28.77
CA GLN A 15 5.49 -11.50 28.08
C GLN A 15 4.41 -10.45 28.42
N GLU A 16 4.27 -10.08 29.70
CA GLU A 16 3.40 -8.99 30.13
C GLU A 16 3.79 -7.65 29.49
N TYR A 17 5.09 -7.37 29.32
CA TYR A 17 5.58 -6.16 28.68
C TYR A 17 5.18 -6.09 27.20
N LEU A 18 5.33 -7.21 26.47
CA LEU A 18 4.93 -7.30 25.06
C LEU A 18 3.41 -7.16 24.92
N GLU A 19 2.62 -7.82 25.77
CA GLU A 19 1.16 -7.67 25.79
C GLU A 19 0.73 -6.23 26.09
N GLN A 20 1.36 -5.57 27.07
CA GLN A 20 1.11 -4.16 27.37
C GLN A 20 1.49 -3.25 26.19
N LEU A 21 2.52 -3.59 25.42
CA LEU A 21 2.92 -2.83 24.23
C LEU A 21 1.87 -2.99 23.12
N GLN A 22 1.40 -4.21 22.88
CA GLN A 22 0.32 -4.50 21.94
C GLN A 22 -0.97 -3.76 22.31
N GLU A 23 -1.35 -3.75 23.60
CA GLU A 23 -2.52 -3.02 24.08
C GLU A 23 -2.35 -1.51 23.87
N LYS A 24 -1.19 -0.94 24.23
CA LYS A 24 -0.90 0.49 24.04
C LYS A 24 -0.95 0.90 22.57
N VAL A 25 -0.39 0.09 21.66
CA VAL A 25 -0.41 0.37 20.21
C VAL A 25 -1.85 0.31 19.67
N THR A 26 -2.59 -0.75 20.00
CA THR A 26 -3.98 -0.92 19.56
C THR A 26 -4.91 0.16 20.13
N LYS A 27 -4.66 0.60 21.37
CA LYS A 27 -5.41 1.67 22.02
C LYS A 27 -5.07 3.06 21.46
N ALA A 28 -3.79 3.33 21.21
CA ALA A 28 -3.35 4.57 20.57
C ALA A 28 -3.85 4.68 19.12
N ALA A 29 -4.02 3.55 18.43
CA ALA A 29 -4.66 3.48 17.12
C ALA A 29 -6.14 3.89 17.14
N GLY A 30 -6.85 3.67 18.26
CA GLY A 30 -8.24 4.10 18.43
C GLY A 30 -8.43 5.62 18.55
N ASP A 31 -7.39 6.34 18.97
CA ASP A 31 -7.37 7.81 19.11
C ASP A 31 -6.72 8.51 17.90
N SER A 32 -6.11 7.73 17.00
CA SER A 32 -5.52 8.15 15.74
C SER A 32 -6.56 8.08 14.61
N GLN A 33 -6.45 8.97 13.62
CA GLN A 33 -7.27 8.89 12.39
C GLN A 33 -6.99 7.61 11.57
N PHE A 34 -5.95 6.86 11.92
CA PHE A 34 -5.51 5.62 11.27
C PHE A 34 -5.65 4.41 12.19
N ASN A 35 -6.36 3.38 11.73
CA ASN A 35 -6.61 2.13 12.44
C ASN A 35 -5.40 1.17 12.31
N THR A 36 -4.41 1.34 13.18
CA THR A 36 -3.21 0.50 13.28
C THR A 36 -3.44 -0.72 14.17
N LYS A 37 -2.92 -1.90 13.77
CA LYS A 37 -2.94 -3.13 14.60
C LYS A 37 -1.57 -3.81 14.65
N ALA A 38 -1.29 -4.49 15.77
CA ALA A 38 -0.09 -5.29 15.98
C ALA A 38 -0.46 -6.65 16.60
N TYR A 39 0.29 -7.70 16.26
CA TYR A 39 0.11 -9.06 16.77
C TYR A 39 1.47 -9.63 17.16
N ILE A 40 1.57 -10.26 18.34
CA ILE A 40 2.78 -10.95 18.78
C ILE A 40 2.73 -12.39 18.26
N GLN A 41 3.75 -12.79 17.51
CA GLN A 41 3.95 -14.17 17.07
C GLN A 41 4.83 -14.87 18.13
N HIS A 42 4.33 -15.95 18.73
CA HIS A 42 5.14 -16.78 19.63
C HIS A 42 5.91 -17.79 18.79
N GLU A 43 7.24 -17.70 18.79
CA GLU A 43 8.12 -18.70 18.18
C GLU A 43 8.18 -19.91 19.12
N ASP A 44 7.77 -21.08 18.61
CA ASP A 44 7.88 -22.36 19.32
C ASP A 44 9.32 -22.85 19.10
N ASP A 45 10.09 -22.87 20.19
CA ASP A 45 11.53 -23.01 20.24
C ASP A 45 11.96 -24.44 19.85
N THR A 46 12.32 -24.67 18.58
CA THR A 46 13.03 -25.88 18.15
C THR A 46 14.50 -25.56 17.97
N ASP A 47 15.26 -25.77 19.05
CA ASP A 47 16.73 -25.75 19.15
C ASP A 47 17.38 -26.81 18.25
N ASP A 48 18.20 -26.38 17.26
CA ASP A 48 19.57 -26.89 17.05
C ASP A 48 20.36 -26.04 16.01
N SER A 49 21.54 -25.58 16.44
CA SER A 49 22.78 -25.33 15.66
C SER A 49 23.07 -23.98 14.99
N ASP A 50 24.06 -23.31 15.60
CA ASP A 50 25.36 -22.89 15.01
C ASP A 50 25.42 -21.64 14.11
N ASP A 51 25.72 -20.50 14.76
CA ASP A 51 26.60 -19.40 14.29
C ASP A 51 26.45 -18.85 12.86
N ASP A 52 25.22 -18.64 12.40
CA ASP A 52 24.91 -17.71 11.32
C ASP A 52 24.13 -16.52 11.91
N TYR A 53 24.78 -15.35 12.04
CA TYR A 53 24.06 -14.09 12.23
C TYR A 53 23.25 -13.84 10.95
N GLU A 54 22.06 -14.45 10.91
CA GLU A 54 21.09 -14.27 9.85
C GLU A 54 20.67 -12.81 9.94
N ALA A 55 21.12 -11.97 8.99
CA ALA A 55 20.69 -10.58 8.86
C ALA A 55 19.19 -10.46 8.46
N ASN A 56 18.42 -11.49 8.77
CA ASN A 56 17.00 -11.70 8.58
C ASN A 56 16.34 -12.15 9.90
N GLU A 57 16.89 -11.77 11.06
CA GLU A 57 16.09 -11.67 12.28
C GLU A 57 14.93 -10.71 11.98
N GLU A 58 13.77 -11.26 11.63
CA GLU A 58 12.53 -10.52 11.44
C GLU A 58 12.30 -9.69 12.70
N THR A 59 12.41 -8.37 12.57
CA THR A 59 12.20 -7.45 13.68
C THR A 59 10.72 -7.30 13.94
N ALA A 60 10.32 -7.02 15.18
CA ALA A 60 8.92 -6.77 15.53
C ALA A 60 8.22 -5.66 14.71
N LEU A 61 8.94 -4.92 13.85
CA LEU A 61 8.39 -3.94 12.92
C LEU A 61 7.72 -4.55 11.68
N GLU A 62 8.03 -5.77 11.24
CA GLU A 62 7.39 -6.34 10.04
C GLU A 62 5.95 -6.80 10.29
N SER A 63 5.56 -6.97 11.55
CA SER A 63 4.16 -7.24 11.95
C SER A 63 3.29 -5.97 12.01
N TYR A 64 3.87 -4.78 11.75
CA TYR A 64 3.12 -3.53 11.72
C TYR A 64 2.35 -3.38 10.41
N THR A 65 1.03 -3.54 10.49
CA THR A 65 0.14 -3.33 9.35
C THR A 65 -0.40 -1.90 9.32
N THR A 66 -0.40 -1.29 8.14
CA THR A 66 -0.99 0.00 7.87
C THR A 66 -2.41 -0.16 7.31
N PRO A 67 -3.29 0.83 7.49
CA PRO A 67 -4.59 0.83 6.80
C PRO A 67 -4.52 0.79 5.27
N LEU A 68 -3.34 1.01 4.67
CA LEU A 68 -3.12 0.84 3.23
C LEU A 68 -2.97 -0.63 2.84
N ASP A 69 -2.60 -1.50 3.79
CA ASP A 69 -2.43 -2.94 3.57
C ASP A 69 -3.77 -3.69 3.61
N GLU A 70 -4.86 -3.02 4.00
CA GLU A 70 -6.21 -3.59 3.93
C GLU A 70 -6.68 -3.74 2.47
N GLU A 71 -7.18 -4.91 2.10
CA GLU A 71 -7.66 -5.22 0.73
C GLU A 71 -8.75 -4.25 0.23
N ASN A 72 -9.52 -3.66 1.16
CA ASN A 72 -10.58 -2.70 0.85
C ASN A 72 -10.15 -1.23 1.05
N CYS A 73 -8.85 -0.92 1.00
CA CYS A 73 -8.40 0.45 1.10
C CYS A 73 -8.89 1.28 -0.10
N ASN A 74 -9.55 2.40 0.18
CA ASN A 74 -10.00 3.35 -0.85
C ASN A 74 -8.84 4.11 -1.51
N VAL A 75 -7.65 4.04 -0.92
CA VAL A 75 -6.45 4.73 -1.37
C VAL A 75 -5.55 3.71 -2.04
N ASP A 76 -5.27 3.94 -3.31
CA ASP A 76 -4.43 3.07 -4.13
C ASP A 76 -3.00 3.62 -4.19
N GLU A 77 -2.02 2.83 -3.78
CA GLU A 77 -0.62 3.24 -3.67
C GLU A 77 -0.02 3.65 -5.02
N TYR A 78 -0.44 3.01 -6.12
CA TYR A 78 0.03 3.36 -7.46
C TYR A 78 -0.56 4.69 -7.93
N ILE A 79 -1.84 4.94 -7.65
CA ILE A 79 -2.49 6.23 -7.95
C ILE A 79 -1.81 7.36 -7.16
N VAL A 80 -1.56 7.15 -5.86
CA VAL A 80 -0.89 8.14 -5.00
C VAL A 80 0.53 8.41 -5.50
N SER A 81 1.32 7.36 -5.73
CA SER A 81 2.71 7.46 -6.20
C SER A 81 2.80 8.22 -7.52
N LYS A 82 1.92 7.90 -8.48
CA LYS A 82 1.85 8.63 -9.75
C LYS A 82 1.45 10.09 -9.56
N LYS A 83 0.43 10.36 -8.75
CA LYS A 83 -0.04 11.73 -8.49
C LYS A 83 1.08 12.56 -7.86
N PHE A 84 1.80 12.00 -6.91
CA PHE A 84 2.96 12.63 -6.28
C PHE A 84 4.05 12.94 -7.32
N CYS A 85 4.49 11.94 -8.06
CA CYS A 85 5.56 12.08 -9.04
C CYS A 85 5.22 13.13 -10.13
N ARG A 86 3.99 13.11 -10.64
CA ARG A 86 3.57 13.98 -11.75
C ARG A 86 3.11 15.38 -11.31
N SER A 87 2.38 15.47 -10.20
CA SER A 87 1.76 16.74 -9.77
C SER A 87 2.66 17.53 -8.83
N TYR A 88 3.43 16.84 -7.98
CA TYR A 88 4.27 17.50 -7.00
C TYR A 88 5.70 17.64 -7.52
N ILE A 89 6.33 16.55 -7.97
CA ILE A 89 7.72 16.63 -8.43
C ILE A 89 7.78 17.28 -9.81
N GLN A 90 7.16 16.68 -10.85
CA GLN A 90 7.32 17.16 -12.22
C GLN A 90 6.75 18.57 -12.46
N ALA A 91 5.63 18.93 -11.83
CA ALA A 91 5.00 20.24 -12.04
C ALA A 91 5.59 21.35 -11.15
N SER A 92 6.01 21.05 -9.92
CA SER A 92 6.56 22.06 -9.02
C SER A 92 8.07 22.26 -9.21
N ASP A 93 8.81 21.19 -9.48
CA ASP A 93 10.24 21.24 -9.76
C ASP A 93 10.65 20.23 -10.86
N PRO A 94 10.58 20.67 -12.14
CA PRO A 94 11.04 19.87 -13.26
C PRO A 94 12.52 19.50 -13.15
N GLY A 95 13.35 20.32 -12.51
CA GLY A 95 14.78 20.06 -12.34
C GLY A 95 15.03 18.88 -11.40
N TRP A 96 14.29 18.83 -10.29
CA TRP A 96 14.37 17.70 -9.36
C TRP A 96 13.88 16.40 -9.99
N TYR A 97 12.79 16.45 -10.76
CA TYR A 97 12.33 15.29 -11.53
C TYR A 97 13.43 14.77 -12.47
N GLN A 98 14.10 15.66 -13.20
CA GLN A 98 15.20 15.29 -14.08
C GLN A 98 16.34 14.64 -13.31
N ILE A 99 16.74 15.17 -12.16
CA ILE A 99 17.80 14.56 -11.33
C ILE A 99 17.42 13.14 -10.89
N LEU A 100 16.15 12.94 -10.50
CA LEU A 100 15.64 11.63 -10.09
C LEU A 100 15.56 10.61 -11.24
N THR A 101 15.30 11.07 -12.47
CA THR A 101 15.09 10.16 -13.61
C THR A 101 16.25 10.09 -14.61
N ALA A 102 17.22 11.00 -14.55
CA ALA A 102 18.27 11.14 -15.58
C ALA A 102 19.23 9.95 -15.65
N ASN A 103 19.49 9.29 -14.51
CA ASN A 103 20.44 8.17 -14.43
C ASN A 103 19.75 6.80 -14.56
N LEU A 104 18.44 6.76 -14.85
CA LEU A 104 17.73 5.51 -15.05
C LEU A 104 18.17 4.85 -16.36
N THR A 105 18.40 3.54 -16.33
CA THR A 105 18.62 2.75 -17.55
C THR A 105 17.35 2.72 -18.40
N THR A 106 17.46 2.38 -19.68
CA THR A 106 16.30 2.25 -20.57
C THR A 106 15.26 1.26 -20.03
N GLU A 107 15.72 0.18 -19.40
CA GLU A 107 14.84 -0.81 -18.76
C GLU A 107 14.11 -0.24 -17.54
N GLN A 108 14.81 0.50 -16.69
CA GLN A 108 14.22 1.17 -15.53
C GLN A 108 13.23 2.27 -15.93
N GLN A 109 13.54 3.04 -16.98
CA GLN A 109 12.62 4.02 -17.54
C GLN A 109 11.34 3.37 -18.05
N LYS A 110 11.47 2.23 -18.74
CA LYS A 110 10.33 1.45 -19.21
C LYS A 110 9.49 0.92 -18.03
N ALA A 111 10.12 0.36 -17.01
CA ALA A 111 9.44 -0.11 -15.81
C ALA A 111 8.68 1.03 -15.09
N LEU A 112 9.30 2.21 -14.97
CA LEU A 112 8.65 3.39 -14.42
C LEU A 112 7.42 3.80 -15.25
N GLN A 113 7.52 3.76 -16.58
CA GLN A 113 6.40 4.05 -17.45
C GLN A 113 5.28 3.00 -17.32
N GLU A 114 5.61 1.72 -17.21
CA GLU A 114 4.65 0.63 -16.98
C GLU A 114 3.89 0.83 -15.66
N VAL A 115 4.59 1.22 -14.58
CA VAL A 115 3.98 1.59 -13.29
C VAL A 115 3.02 2.77 -13.45
N MET A 116 3.38 3.78 -14.23
CA MET A 116 2.48 4.91 -14.51
C MET A 116 1.22 4.50 -15.28
N VAL A 117 1.32 3.53 -16.20
CA VAL A 117 0.15 3.01 -16.94
C VAL A 117 -0.73 2.16 -16.02
N LEU A 118 -0.12 1.30 -15.19
CA LEU A 118 -0.84 0.50 -14.21
C LEU A 118 -1.67 1.38 -13.26
N ALA A 119 -1.11 2.50 -12.80
CA ALA A 119 -1.85 3.46 -11.99
C ALA A 119 -3.09 4.04 -12.69
N ASP A 120 -3.02 4.31 -14.00
CA ASP A 120 -4.20 4.77 -14.77
C ASP A 120 -5.25 3.66 -14.89
N GLN A 121 -4.82 2.42 -15.12
CA GLN A 121 -5.71 1.28 -15.21
C GLN A 121 -6.44 1.03 -13.89
N ARG A 122 -5.71 1.04 -12.75
CA ARG A 122 -6.29 0.90 -11.41
C ARG A 122 -7.27 2.03 -11.11
N LYS A 123 -6.94 3.27 -11.46
CA LYS A 123 -7.85 4.42 -11.32
C LYS A 123 -9.13 4.25 -12.15
N ALA A 124 -9.01 3.87 -13.41
CA ALA A 124 -10.16 3.65 -14.29
C ALA A 124 -11.04 2.50 -13.82
N ALA A 125 -10.44 1.41 -13.33
CA ALA A 125 -11.16 0.27 -12.76
C ALA A 125 -11.93 0.67 -11.48
N ALA A 126 -11.30 1.42 -10.57
CA ALA A 126 -11.95 1.94 -9.37
C ALA A 126 -13.12 2.88 -9.70
N GLU A 127 -12.94 3.77 -10.68
CA GLU A 127 -14.02 4.64 -11.16
C GLU A 127 -15.15 3.84 -11.82
N SER A 128 -14.82 2.81 -12.59
CA SER A 128 -15.81 1.92 -13.22
C SER A 128 -16.64 1.18 -12.17
N LYS A 129 -15.99 0.61 -11.15
CA LYS A 129 -16.66 -0.06 -10.01
C LYS A 129 -17.57 0.91 -9.25
N ARG A 130 -17.13 2.16 -9.05
CA ARG A 130 -17.93 3.21 -8.42
C ARG A 130 -19.16 3.58 -9.26
N ILE A 131 -19.02 3.70 -10.58
CA ILE A 131 -20.12 3.99 -11.50
C ILE A 131 -21.15 2.85 -11.47
N GLU A 132 -20.70 1.59 -11.53
CA GLU A 132 -21.54 0.41 -11.42
C GLU A 132 -22.35 0.40 -10.10
N GLN A 133 -21.68 0.62 -8.96
CA GLN A 133 -22.33 0.72 -7.66
C GLN A 133 -23.34 1.87 -7.55
N SER A 134 -23.13 2.97 -8.29
CA SER A 134 -24.06 4.11 -8.34
C SER A 134 -25.26 3.92 -9.28
N GLY A 135 -25.44 2.71 -9.85
CA GLY A 135 -26.56 2.40 -10.75
C GLY A 135 -26.24 2.58 -12.23
N GLY A 136 -24.96 2.65 -12.61
CA GLY A 136 -24.51 2.78 -13.99
C GLY A 136 -24.47 4.22 -14.52
N TYR A 137 -24.11 4.37 -15.80
CA TYR A 137 -24.04 5.69 -16.44
C TYR A 137 -25.44 6.23 -16.69
N VAL A 138 -25.79 7.36 -16.05
CA VAL A 138 -27.07 8.04 -16.26
C VAL A 138 -27.00 8.84 -17.55
N PHE A 139 -27.71 8.39 -18.58
CA PHE A 139 -27.93 9.18 -19.79
C PHE A 139 -28.87 10.35 -19.48
N ASN A 140 -28.32 11.56 -19.34
CA ASN A 140 -29.11 12.76 -19.14
C ASN A 140 -29.96 13.15 -20.38
N GLN A 141 -29.80 12.45 -21.51
CA GLN A 141 -30.50 12.73 -22.76
C GLN A 141 -31.37 11.53 -23.15
N GLN A 142 -32.64 11.54 -22.69
CA GLN A 142 -33.65 10.51 -22.99
C GLN A 142 -34.22 10.58 -24.42
N THR A 143 -33.76 11.51 -25.25
CA THR A 143 -34.20 11.59 -26.64
C THR A 143 -33.33 10.68 -27.50
N VAL A 144 -33.86 9.50 -27.84
CA VAL A 144 -33.31 8.68 -28.92
C VAL A 144 -33.36 9.52 -30.20
N PRO A 145 -32.22 9.84 -30.84
CA PRO A 145 -32.24 10.54 -32.11
C PRO A 145 -32.97 9.67 -33.12
N THR A 146 -34.01 10.21 -33.77
CA THR A 146 -34.77 9.50 -34.81
C THR A 146 -33.94 9.17 -36.06
N SER A 147 -32.72 9.70 -36.13
CA SER A 147 -31.73 9.38 -37.16
C SER A 147 -30.33 9.42 -36.57
N PHE A 148 -29.60 8.31 -36.66
CA PHE A 148 -28.19 8.19 -36.30
C PHE A 148 -27.36 8.22 -37.60
N ASN A 149 -26.50 9.21 -37.77
CA ASN A 149 -25.70 9.37 -38.97
C ASN A 149 -24.33 8.69 -38.79
N PHE A 150 -24.14 7.49 -39.36
CA PHE A 150 -22.85 6.78 -39.35
C PHE A 150 -21.81 7.37 -40.31
N GLY A 151 -22.23 8.28 -41.20
CA GLY A 151 -21.34 8.99 -42.12
C GLY A 151 -20.88 10.30 -41.50
N GLY A 152 -19.84 10.26 -40.66
CA GLY A 152 -19.18 11.48 -40.19
C GLY A 152 -18.77 12.33 -41.39
N THR A 153 -19.25 13.57 -41.45
CA THR A 153 -18.70 14.56 -42.38
C THR A 153 -17.22 14.75 -42.03
N PRO A 154 -16.28 14.52 -42.96
CA PRO A 154 -14.88 14.79 -42.70
C PRO A 154 -14.74 16.27 -42.35
N LEU A 155 -14.02 16.56 -41.25
CA LEU A 155 -13.69 17.92 -40.86
C LEU A 155 -12.86 18.54 -42.00
N GLY A 156 -13.53 19.37 -42.79
CA GLY A 156 -12.92 20.19 -43.81
C GLY A 156 -11.94 21.17 -43.18
N ARG A 157 -10.79 21.25 -43.83
CA ARG A 157 -9.63 22.11 -43.61
C ARG A 157 -9.94 23.56 -43.26
#